data_AF-A0A0K2TIF4-F1
#
_entry.id   AF-A0A0K2TIF4-F1
#
_cell.length_a   1.000
_cell.length_b   1.000
_cell.length_c   1.000
_cell.angle_alpha   90.00
_cell.angle_beta   90.00
_cell.angle_gamma   90.00
#
_symmetry.space_group_name_H-M   'P 1'
#
loop_
_entity.id
_entity.type
_entity.pdbx_description
1 polymer ?
#
loop_
_entity_poly.entity_id
_entity_poly.type
_entity_poly.pdbx_seq_one_letter_code
_entity_poly.pdbx_strand_id
1 'polypeptide(L)'
;MGDHCPKMNGNTQSIADYLAQLLKDKKQLAAFPNVFNHLERLLDEEISKVRGNLFQINGAAKEPLVLPDGVGPPITQSEKVYVPIKDYPDV
;
A
#
# COMPACT_ATOMS: atom_id res chain seq x y z
N MET A 1 -10.96 -9.91 -35.61
CA MET A 1 -9.75 -10.22 -34.83
C MET A 1 -8.76 -9.08 -35.04
N GLY A 2 -8.24 -8.36 -34.07
CA GLY A 2 -8.37 -8.42 -32.61
C GLY A 2 -8.16 -7.03 -32.03
N ASP A 3 -8.67 -6.88 -30.82
CA ASP A 3 -8.88 -5.66 -30.06
C ASP A 3 -7.66 -4.74 -29.90
N HIS A 4 -7.93 -3.44 -30.05
CA HIS A 4 -7.07 -2.37 -29.55
C HIS A 4 -7.04 -2.41 -28.02
N CYS A 5 -5.92 -2.86 -27.45
CA CYS A 5 -5.63 -2.69 -26.03
C CYS A 5 -5.19 -1.23 -25.77
N PRO A 6 -5.83 -0.48 -24.84
CA PRO A 6 -5.43 0.90 -24.57
C PRO A 6 -4.12 0.91 -23.78
N LYS A 7 -3.08 1.52 -24.36
CA LYS A 7 -1.80 1.76 -23.69
C LYS A 7 -1.98 2.85 -22.61
N MET A 8 -2.15 2.44 -21.35
CA MET A 8 -2.00 3.33 -20.17
C MET A 8 -1.07 2.73 -19.10
N ASN A 9 0.03 2.07 -19.51
CA ASN A 9 0.73 1.12 -18.63
C ASN A 9 2.24 1.39 -18.43
N GLY A 10 2.78 2.54 -18.85
CA GLY A 10 4.21 2.84 -18.67
C GLY A 10 4.58 3.30 -17.26
N ASN A 11 3.69 4.06 -16.62
CA ASN A 11 3.96 4.70 -15.33
C ASN A 11 3.83 3.71 -14.16
N THR A 12 2.80 2.87 -14.15
CA THR A 12 2.54 1.91 -13.07
C THR A 12 3.58 0.79 -13.02
N GLN A 13 4.08 0.33 -14.17
CA GLN A 13 5.15 -0.67 -14.23
C GLN A 13 6.46 -0.12 -13.66
N SER A 14 6.83 1.10 -14.03
CA SER A 14 8.01 1.78 -13.46
C SER A 14 7.92 1.97 -11.94
N ILE A 15 6.73 2.31 -11.43
CA ILE A 15 6.47 2.44 -9.98
C ILE A 15 6.57 1.07 -9.29
N ALA A 16 6.08 0.01 -9.91
CA ALA A 16 6.18 -1.35 -9.37
C ALA A 16 7.63 -1.85 -9.31
N ASP A 17 8.42 -1.59 -10.35
CA ASP A 17 9.86 -1.91 -10.37
C ASP A 17 10.62 -1.13 -9.30
N TYR A 18 10.30 0.15 -9.12
CA TYR A 18 10.87 0.96 -8.04
C TYR A 18 10.51 0.41 -6.66
N LEU A 19 9.25 0.03 -6.44
CA LEU A 19 8.83 -0.63 -5.19
C LEU A 19 9.62 -1.91 -4.92
N ALA A 20 9.86 -2.73 -5.94
CA ALA A 20 10.65 -3.95 -5.82
C ALA A 20 12.10 -3.68 -5.38
N GLN A 21 12.71 -2.59 -5.89
CA GLN A 21 14.02 -2.14 -5.45
C GLN A 21 14.03 -1.75 -3.98
N LEU A 22 13.07 -0.93 -3.54
CA LEU A 22 12.95 -0.52 -2.13
C LEU A 22 12.78 -1.71 -1.18
N LEU A 23 11.98 -2.72 -1.57
CA LEU A 23 11.80 -3.95 -0.79
C LEU A 23 13.10 -4.76 -0.67
N LYS A 24 13.91 -4.78 -1.73
CA LYS A 24 15.22 -5.44 -1.72
C LYS A 24 16.18 -4.71 -0.76
N ASP A 25 16.22 -3.39 -0.80
CA ASP A 25 17.06 -2.57 0.09
C ASP A 25 16.63 -2.77 1.55
N LYS A 26 15.32 -2.85 1.83
CA LYS A 26 14.79 -3.09 3.17
C LYS A 26 15.27 -4.43 3.72
N LYS A 27 15.27 -5.47 2.88
CA LYS A 27 15.78 -6.80 3.27
C LYS A 27 17.27 -6.77 3.59
N GLN A 28 18.06 -5.97 2.87
CA GLN A 28 19.48 -5.81 3.13
C GLN A 28 19.74 -5.03 4.43
N LEU A 29 19.03 -3.92 4.66
CA LEU A 29 19.15 -3.13 5.88
C LEU A 29 18.77 -3.92 7.13
N ALA A 30 17.74 -4.77 7.04
CA ALA A 30 17.32 -5.64 8.14
C ALA A 30 18.42 -6.62 8.61
N ALA A 31 19.46 -6.86 7.81
CA ALA A 31 20.63 -7.65 8.22
C ALA A 31 21.56 -6.88 9.20
N PHE A 32 21.36 -5.57 9.37
CA PHE A 32 22.18 -4.68 10.20
C PHE A 32 21.32 -3.91 11.21
N PRO A 33 20.66 -4.60 12.17
CA PRO A 33 19.74 -3.98 13.10
C PRO A 33 20.45 -2.92 13.94
N ASN A 34 19.77 -1.80 14.18
CA ASN A 34 20.25 -0.65 14.96
C ASN A 34 21.46 0.10 14.37
N VAL A 35 21.97 -0.29 13.20
CA VAL A 35 23.09 0.41 12.53
C VAL A 35 22.58 1.64 11.78
N PHE A 36 21.45 1.51 11.09
CA PHE A 36 20.92 2.52 10.18
C PHE A 36 19.49 2.96 10.51
N ASN A 37 19.19 3.24 11.78
CA ASN A 37 17.85 3.56 12.29
C ASN A 37 17.09 4.61 11.46
N HIS A 38 17.77 5.68 11.03
CA HIS A 38 17.14 6.74 10.24
C HIS A 38 16.90 6.33 8.79
N LEU A 39 17.77 5.53 8.19
CA LEU A 39 17.57 5.04 6.83
C LEU A 39 16.43 4.02 6.77
N GLU A 40 16.30 3.16 7.78
CA GLU A 40 15.16 2.24 7.89
C GLU A 40 13.84 3.03 7.95
N ARG A 41 13.76 4.08 8.78
CA ARG A 41 12.58 4.94 8.84
C ARG A 41 12.26 5.60 7.49
N LEU A 42 13.26 6.21 6.84
CA LEU A 42 13.07 6.87 5.54
C LEU A 42 12.63 5.89 4.46
N LEU A 43 13.17 4.67 4.48
CA LEU A 43 12.82 3.62 3.54
C LEU A 43 11.38 3.15 3.75
N ASP A 44 10.96 2.97 4.99
CA ASP A 44 9.58 2.58 5.33
C ASP A 44 8.55 3.65 4.92
N GLU A 45 8.90 4.93 5.09
CA GLU A 45 8.08 6.05 4.63
C GLU A 45 7.92 6.04 3.10
N GLU A 46 9.01 5.87 2.35
CA GLU A 46 8.94 5.85 0.88
C GLU A 46 8.20 4.60 0.37
N ILE A 47 8.42 3.42 0.96
CA ILE A 47 7.65 2.21 0.62
C ILE A 47 6.15 2.44 0.84
N SER A 48 5.77 3.05 1.97
CA SER A 48 4.36 3.33 2.28
C SER A 48 3.73 4.28 1.27
N LYS A 49 4.45 5.33 0.90
CA LYS A 49 4.03 6.29 -0.14
C LYS A 49 3.91 5.66 -1.52
N VAL A 50 4.90 4.87 -1.95
CA VAL A 50 4.89 4.19 -3.26
C VAL A 50 3.75 3.17 -3.34
N ARG A 51 3.53 2.38 -2.29
CA ARG A 51 2.37 1.46 -2.20
C ARG A 51 1.06 2.23 -2.25
N GLY A 52 0.93 3.32 -1.49
CA GLY A 52 -0.24 4.20 -1.54
C GLY A 52 -0.50 4.66 -2.98
N ASN A 53 0.52 5.20 -3.64
CA ASN A 53 0.41 5.66 -5.03
C ASN A 53 0.10 4.56 -6.03
N LEU A 54 0.55 3.31 -5.82
CA LEU A 54 0.31 2.19 -6.73
C LEU A 54 -1.10 1.61 -6.57
N PHE A 55 -1.60 1.49 -5.34
CA PHE A 55 -2.88 0.83 -5.05
C PHE A 55 -4.07 1.81 -4.95
N GLN A 56 -3.84 3.11 -4.72
CA GLN A 56 -4.89 4.14 -4.75
C GLN A 56 -5.33 4.53 -6.17
N ILE A 57 -4.71 3.99 -7.23
CA ILE A 57 -5.06 4.27 -8.64
C ILE A 57 -6.48 3.77 -8.98
N ASN A 58 -7.00 2.79 -8.23
CA ASN A 58 -8.29 2.15 -8.50
C ASN A 58 -9.48 2.77 -7.72
N GLY A 59 -9.62 4.10 -7.75
CA GLY A 59 -10.94 4.74 -7.59
C GLY A 59 -11.39 5.20 -6.19
N ALA A 60 -10.53 5.17 -5.17
CA ALA A 60 -10.82 5.87 -3.92
C ALA A 60 -10.48 7.37 -4.10
N ALA A 61 -11.44 8.26 -3.83
CA ALA A 61 -11.26 9.69 -3.96
C ALA A 61 -9.98 10.16 -3.23
N LYS A 62 -9.17 10.97 -3.93
CA LYS A 62 -7.89 11.52 -3.47
C LYS A 62 -7.98 12.42 -2.24
N GLU A 63 -9.18 12.75 -1.77
CA GLU A 63 -9.36 13.65 -0.64
C GLU A 63 -9.18 12.87 0.66
N PRO A 64 -8.17 13.21 1.47
CA PRO A 64 -8.03 12.63 2.80
C PRO A 64 -9.35 12.82 3.54
N LEU A 65 -9.91 11.73 4.08
CA LEU A 65 -11.06 11.80 4.97
C LEU A 65 -10.68 12.70 6.15
N VAL A 66 -11.25 13.91 6.19
CA VAL A 66 -11.04 14.83 7.31
C VAL A 66 -11.89 14.32 8.46
N LEU A 67 -11.23 13.75 9.46
CA LEU A 67 -11.91 13.32 10.68
C LEU A 67 -12.33 14.56 11.49
N PRO A 68 -13.55 14.59 12.05
CA PRO A 68 -13.96 15.64 12.97
C PRO A 68 -13.19 15.53 14.29
N ASP A 69 -13.24 16.60 15.09
CA ASP A 69 -12.70 16.58 16.46
C ASP A 69 -13.37 15.47 17.29
N GLY A 70 -12.56 14.76 18.06
CA GLY A 70 -13.03 13.70 18.94
C GLY A 70 -13.94 14.26 20.04
N VAL A 71 -15.17 13.76 20.12
CA VAL A 71 -16.12 14.14 21.17
C VAL A 71 -16.34 12.95 22.10
N GLY A 72 -16.10 13.15 23.40
CA GLY A 72 -16.36 12.16 24.44
C GLY A 72 -15.17 11.24 24.77
N PRO A 73 -15.40 10.22 25.62
CA PRO A 73 -14.36 9.26 25.97
C PRO A 73 -13.98 8.38 24.76
N PRO A 74 -12.72 7.91 24.68
CA PRO A 74 -12.30 7.01 23.61
C PRO A 74 -13.10 5.71 23.66
N ILE A 75 -13.62 5.29 22.50
CA ILE A 75 -14.33 4.02 22.33
C ILE A 75 -13.56 3.10 21.39
N THR A 76 -13.63 1.80 21.62
CA THR A 76 -13.10 0.78 20.71
C THR A 76 -14.25 0.18 19.90
N GLN A 77 -14.21 0.32 18.58
CA GLN A 77 -15.17 -0.33 17.67
C GLN A 77 -14.54 -1.59 17.06
N SER A 78 -15.34 -2.62 16.82
CA SER A 78 -14.87 -3.87 16.19
C SER A 78 -15.94 -4.42 15.25
N GLU A 79 -15.57 -4.63 13.99
CA GLU A 79 -16.41 -5.26 12.96
C GLU A 79 -15.78 -6.59 12.55
N LYS A 80 -16.56 -7.67 12.62
CA LYS A 80 -16.12 -8.99 12.15
C LYS A 80 -16.56 -9.18 10.70
N VAL A 81 -15.60 -9.10 9.78
CA VAL A 81 -15.83 -9.40 8.36
C VAL A 81 -15.53 -10.87 8.11
N TYR A 82 -16.50 -11.62 7.58
CA TYR A 82 -16.35 -13.04 7.23
C TYR A 82 -16.04 -13.19 5.74
N VAL A 83 -14.99 -13.95 5.41
CA VAL A 83 -14.65 -14.27 4.02
C VAL A 83 -15.63 -15.35 3.51
N PRO A 84 -16.29 -15.16 2.35
CA PRO A 84 -17.28 -16.09 1.81
C PRO A 84 -16.65 -17.32 1.14
N ILE A 85 -15.86 -18.08 1.90
CA ILE A 85 -15.14 -19.29 1.44
C ILE A 85 -16.06 -20.42 0.97
N LYS A 86 -17.35 -20.39 1.38
CA LYS A 86 -18.34 -21.39 0.97
C LYS A 86 -18.80 -21.16 -0.48
N ASP A 87 -18.87 -19.90 -0.88
CA ASP A 87 -19.37 -19.50 -2.21
C ASP A 87 -18.22 -19.41 -3.23
N TYR A 88 -17.02 -19.09 -2.74
CA TYR A 88 -15.81 -18.95 -3.56
C TYR A 88 -14.61 -19.64 -2.88
N PRO A 89 -14.48 -20.97 -3.00
CA PRO A 89 -13.42 -21.72 -2.33
C PRO A 89 -12.03 -21.57 -2.98
N ASP A 90 -11.98 -21.19 -4.26
CA ASP A 90 -10.75 -21.14 -5.06
C ASP A 90 -10.18 -19.72 -5.27
N VAL A 91 -10.75 -18.71 -4.57
CA VAL A 91 -10.27 -17.31 -4.59
C VAL A 91 -9.28 -17.06 -3.45
#